data_AF-A0A858BXJ4-F1
#
_entry.id   AF-A0A858BXJ4-F1
#
_cell.length_a   1.000
_cell.length_b   1.000
_cell.length_c   1.000
_cell.angle_alpha   90.00
_cell.angle_beta   90.00
_cell.angle_gamma   90.00
#
_symmetry.space_group_name_H-M   'P 1'
#
loop_
_entity.id
_entity.type
_entity.pdbx_description
1 polymer ?
#
loop_
_entity_poly.entity_id
_entity_poly.type
_entity_poly.pdbx_seq_one_letter_code
_entity_poly.pdbx_strand_id
1 'polypeptide(L)'
;MAGWLNLLAKAKQYAQRAISGEEITTKEVKKQCEWFLSNLEQQEKEGYPFYLDSGEVNKIQGILSLLFFATGLGVIGKSILDGLEDFQAFFLVNIFGWRFKADPRKYRYRDVVLFIPRKNAKTFICAIILIILMLTEDGYSEFYSICLDRELAGRVKQAMTQIIQASPAIEKYFKLSKTLSSPITCELTGSFYQARTSEANRNNSIQPSAFIADEIGAFRDKSNIDAMKTGQLSVRNPLRFKITTAYAETESIMIEELDYIRKVYDGILEDDRLFALLYYAEEGHEWDDIGLQQANPLRIPENYQEIRDNRKAALEKPSERTEFLTKHMNVFVNDVKEDPYIIFDKWKKCEVGKIDLKGKEVAVGVDLSLTTDLTAVDIIYQENGKYFVKAHAFLPENSLAARRERIDYRQMEKLGYCTITKGDIVDYNVVEQHIRSIEETYGCRIKVIASDPYNAVQMMQSLAEDYEVVLIKQTYGNLSPPLKSFRNDVYLGNVFYEKNKLLDWNMSNATTVHGRTTDDILLAKVNKNKHRIDLVVAMIFPYSQIYLVDKSVDLSKLTEDYLSMMGW
;
A
#
# COMPACT_ATOMS: atom_id res chain seq x y z
N MET A 1 29.17 -31.52 17.24
CA MET A 1 29.12 -30.31 18.09
C MET A 1 28.63 -29.16 17.23
N ALA A 2 27.33 -28.87 17.24
CA ALA A 2 26.80 -27.72 16.53
C ALA A 2 27.21 -26.46 17.33
N GLY A 3 28.16 -25.69 16.80
CA GLY A 3 28.62 -24.47 17.43
C GLY A 3 27.49 -23.45 17.45
N TRP A 4 27.08 -23.03 18.64
CA TRP A 4 26.10 -21.97 18.85
C TRP A 4 26.56 -20.70 18.10
N LEU A 5 25.77 -20.26 17.11
CA LEU A 5 26.04 -19.01 16.39
C LEU A 5 25.84 -17.82 17.34
N ASN A 6 26.87 -16.99 17.49
CA ASN A 6 26.79 -15.70 18.18
C ASN A 6 25.70 -14.81 17.54
N LEU A 7 25.02 -13.96 18.32
CA LEU A 7 23.98 -13.01 17.89
C LEU A 7 24.37 -12.22 16.62
N LEU A 8 25.63 -11.76 16.53
CA LEU A 8 26.14 -11.09 15.34
C LEU A 8 26.22 -12.02 14.12
N ALA A 9 26.57 -13.28 14.32
CA ALA A 9 26.65 -14.26 13.25
C ALA A 9 25.25 -14.55 12.67
N LYS A 10 24.22 -14.67 13.51
CA LYS A 10 22.81 -14.76 13.07
C LYS A 10 22.41 -13.55 12.22
N ALA A 11 22.75 -12.34 12.67
CA ALA A 11 22.46 -11.11 11.92
C ALA A 11 23.17 -11.07 10.55
N LYS A 12 24.46 -11.45 10.49
CA LYS A 12 25.22 -11.53 9.23
C LYS A 12 24.64 -12.57 8.28
N GLN A 13 24.29 -13.75 8.80
CA GLN A 13 23.70 -14.82 8.01
C GLN A 13 22.34 -14.41 7.44
N TYR A 14 21.49 -13.75 8.24
CA TYR A 14 20.23 -13.17 7.76
C TYR A 14 20.46 -12.23 6.57
N ALA A 15 21.38 -11.28 6.73
CA ALA A 15 21.66 -10.29 5.70
C ALA A 15 22.18 -10.93 4.40
N GLN A 16 23.08 -11.91 4.51
CA GLN A 16 23.60 -12.65 3.37
C GLN A 16 22.50 -13.43 2.64
N ARG A 17 21.61 -14.10 3.37
CA ARG A 17 20.48 -14.85 2.78
C ARG A 17 19.46 -13.93 2.12
N ALA A 18 19.21 -12.75 2.68
CA ALA A 18 18.31 -11.75 2.09
C ALA A 18 18.85 -11.25 0.75
N ILE A 19 20.15 -10.95 0.67
CA ILE A 19 20.80 -10.46 -0.56
C ILE A 19 20.91 -11.56 -1.61
N SER A 20 21.21 -12.80 -1.22
CA SER A 20 21.29 -13.92 -2.17
C SER A 20 19.93 -14.35 -2.71
N GLY A 21 18.84 -13.95 -2.05
CA GLY A 21 17.48 -14.36 -2.38
C GLY A 21 17.04 -15.68 -1.75
N GLU A 22 17.89 -16.33 -0.94
CA GLU A 22 17.51 -17.50 -0.13
C GLU A 22 16.43 -17.12 0.90
N GLU A 23 16.57 -15.93 1.51
CA GLU A 23 15.55 -15.34 2.35
C GLU A 23 14.62 -14.46 1.49
N ILE A 24 13.48 -15.03 1.10
CA ILE A 24 12.43 -14.28 0.38
C ILE A 24 11.88 -13.17 1.28
N THR A 25 12.16 -11.92 0.90
CA THR A 25 11.78 -10.70 1.62
C THR A 25 11.65 -9.51 0.66
N THR A 26 11.16 -8.38 1.16
CA THR A 26 10.88 -7.16 0.38
C THR A 26 12.14 -6.45 -0.08
N LYS A 27 12.02 -5.60 -1.11
CA LYS A 27 13.13 -4.77 -1.60
C LYS A 27 13.76 -3.92 -0.48
N GLU A 28 12.98 -3.37 0.44
CA GLU A 28 13.50 -2.50 1.51
C GLU A 28 14.31 -3.30 2.53
N VAL A 29 13.83 -4.48 2.93
CA VAL A 29 14.59 -5.33 3.87
C VAL A 29 15.90 -5.80 3.24
N LYS A 30 15.89 -6.18 1.95
CA LYS A 30 17.12 -6.50 1.21
C LYS A 30 18.08 -5.30 1.20
N LYS A 31 17.57 -4.09 0.94
CA LYS A 31 18.37 -2.87 0.94
C LYS A 31 19.02 -2.58 2.29
N GLN A 32 18.28 -2.77 3.38
CA GLN A 32 18.81 -2.63 4.74
C GLN A 32 19.90 -3.67 5.05
N CYS A 33 19.76 -4.89 4.53
CA CYS A 33 20.77 -5.94 4.65
C CYS A 33 22.05 -5.60 3.85
N GLU A 34 21.91 -5.06 2.63
CA GLU A 34 23.04 -4.55 1.84
C GLU A 34 23.79 -3.46 2.60
N TRP A 35 23.06 -2.48 3.14
CA TRP A 35 23.65 -1.41 3.94
C TRP A 35 24.38 -1.96 5.17
N PHE A 36 23.79 -2.91 5.89
CA PHE A 36 24.42 -3.52 7.05
C PHE A 36 25.77 -4.15 6.70
N LEU A 37 25.83 -4.99 5.66
CA LEU A 37 27.10 -5.64 5.25
C LEU A 37 28.09 -4.61 4.71
N SER A 38 27.64 -3.66 3.90
CA SER A 38 28.50 -2.59 3.39
C SER A 38 29.06 -1.73 4.53
N ASN A 39 28.26 -1.41 5.55
CA ASN A 39 28.70 -0.60 6.68
C ASN A 39 29.73 -1.34 7.54
N LEU A 40 29.66 -2.67 7.64
CA LEU A 40 30.68 -3.48 8.31
C LEU A 40 32.03 -3.44 7.61
N GLU A 41 32.07 -3.20 6.31
CA GLU A 41 33.31 -2.97 5.55
C GLU A 41 33.73 -1.51 5.64
N GLN A 42 32.78 -0.57 5.54
CA GLN A 42 33.04 0.86 5.57
C GLN A 42 33.55 1.35 6.93
N GLN A 43 33.21 0.68 8.03
CA GLN A 43 33.68 1.08 9.37
C GLN A 43 35.20 1.10 9.52
N GLU A 44 35.95 0.38 8.69
CA GLU A 44 37.41 0.41 8.68
C GLU A 44 37.99 1.68 8.03
N LYS A 45 37.16 2.45 7.29
CA LYS A 45 37.57 3.69 6.63
C LYS A 45 37.59 4.86 7.62
N GLU A 46 38.63 5.68 7.54
CA GLU A 46 38.84 6.83 8.44
C GLU A 46 37.66 7.83 8.40
N GLY A 47 37.13 8.12 7.20
CA GLY A 47 36.03 9.08 7.01
C GLY A 47 34.62 8.56 7.33
N TYR A 48 34.44 7.26 7.61
CA TYR A 48 33.11 6.72 7.92
C TYR A 48 32.79 6.91 9.42
N PRO A 49 31.68 7.57 9.79
CA PRO A 49 31.46 8.07 11.15
C PRO A 49 30.95 7.01 12.15
N PHE A 50 30.57 5.83 11.68
CA PHE A 50 29.95 4.78 12.49
C PHE A 50 30.80 3.51 12.57
N TYR A 51 30.59 2.72 13.61
CA TYR A 51 31.14 1.38 13.72
C TYR A 51 30.19 0.47 14.50
N LEU A 52 30.28 -0.85 14.28
CA LEU A 52 29.53 -1.84 15.03
C LEU A 52 30.36 -2.27 16.25
N ASP A 53 29.90 -1.90 17.44
CA ASP A 53 30.57 -2.22 18.69
C ASP A 53 30.30 -3.69 19.09
N SER A 54 31.30 -4.54 18.88
CA SER A 54 31.18 -5.97 19.19
C SER A 54 31.12 -6.25 20.70
N GLY A 55 31.67 -5.37 21.55
CA GLY A 55 31.57 -5.48 23.00
C GLY A 55 30.13 -5.29 23.46
N GLU A 56 29.47 -4.27 22.93
CA GLU A 56 28.06 -4.00 23.20
C GLU A 56 27.15 -5.10 22.65
N VAL A 57 27.40 -5.61 21.44
CA VAL A 57 26.64 -6.77 20.90
C VAL A 57 26.80 -8.02 21.78
N ASN A 58 28.00 -8.28 22.29
CA ASN A 58 28.23 -9.40 23.21
C ASN A 58 27.53 -9.19 24.56
N LYS A 59 27.43 -7.95 25.05
CA LYS A 59 26.64 -7.60 26.25
C LYS A 59 25.16 -7.91 26.03
N ILE A 60 24.60 -7.52 24.88
CA ILE A 60 23.22 -7.86 24.52
C ILE A 60 23.02 -9.37 24.43
N GLN A 61 23.93 -10.09 23.77
CA GLN A 61 23.90 -11.55 23.71
C GLN A 61 23.90 -12.17 25.13
N GLY A 62 24.75 -11.67 26.03
CA GLY A 62 24.79 -12.10 27.42
C GLY A 62 23.44 -11.91 28.11
N ILE A 63 22.80 -10.76 27.95
CA ILE A 63 21.46 -10.51 28.50
C ILE A 63 20.45 -11.50 27.92
N LEU A 64 20.41 -11.67 26.59
CA LEU A 64 19.48 -12.58 25.92
C LEU A 64 19.66 -14.05 26.37
N SER A 65 20.88 -14.45 26.74
CA SER A 65 21.15 -15.80 27.28
C SER A 65 20.62 -16.02 28.70
N LEU A 66 20.37 -14.92 29.44
CA LEU A 66 19.80 -14.95 30.80
C LEU A 66 18.28 -14.80 30.80
N LEU A 67 17.70 -14.35 29.69
CA LEU A 67 16.26 -14.25 29.51
C LEU A 67 15.70 -15.55 28.94
N PHE A 68 14.49 -15.93 29.34
CA PHE A 68 13.83 -17.16 28.92
C PHE A 68 12.45 -16.89 28.33
N PHE A 69 12.07 -17.72 27.36
CA PHE A 69 10.72 -17.70 26.80
C PHE A 69 9.70 -18.24 27.81
N ALA A 70 8.75 -17.40 28.19
CA ALA A 70 7.61 -17.79 29.03
C ALA A 70 6.45 -18.40 28.22
N THR A 71 6.33 -18.03 26.95
CA THR A 71 5.28 -18.48 26.01
C THR A 71 5.87 -18.64 24.60
N GLY A 72 5.17 -19.35 23.72
CA GLY A 72 5.57 -19.55 22.32
C GLY A 72 5.67 -21.03 21.94
N LEU A 73 5.38 -21.35 20.68
CA LEU A 73 5.43 -22.73 20.18
C LEU A 73 6.89 -23.22 20.13
N GLY A 74 7.19 -24.34 20.79
CA GLY A 74 8.50 -25.00 20.70
C GLY A 74 9.69 -24.27 21.37
N VAL A 75 9.45 -23.15 22.06
CA VAL A 75 10.51 -22.31 22.65
C VAL A 75 10.42 -22.11 24.17
N ILE A 76 9.30 -22.49 24.81
CA ILE A 76 9.12 -22.31 26.27
C ILE A 76 10.28 -22.96 27.04
N GLY A 77 10.87 -22.19 27.97
CA GLY A 77 11.98 -22.63 28.80
C GLY A 77 13.35 -22.66 28.10
N LYS A 78 13.43 -22.28 26.81
CA LYS A 78 14.72 -21.98 26.16
C LYS A 78 15.16 -20.55 26.48
N SER A 79 16.47 -20.30 26.43
CA SER A 79 16.96 -18.93 26.49
C SER A 79 16.46 -18.14 25.28
N ILE A 80 16.27 -16.83 25.42
CA ILE A 80 15.84 -15.97 24.33
C ILE A 80 16.87 -16.00 23.21
N LEU A 81 18.17 -16.04 23.54
CA LEU A 81 19.24 -16.16 22.54
C LEU A 81 19.08 -17.39 21.64
N ASP A 82 18.73 -18.54 22.22
CA ASP A 82 18.66 -19.81 21.50
C ASP A 82 17.40 -19.94 20.63
N GLY A 83 16.29 -19.36 21.10
CA GLY A 83 15.01 -19.38 20.39
C GLY A 83 14.76 -18.17 19.48
N LEU A 84 15.73 -17.26 19.36
CA LEU A 84 15.61 -16.08 18.51
C LEU A 84 15.75 -16.43 17.03
N GLU A 85 14.81 -15.96 16.21
CA GLU A 85 14.91 -16.05 14.75
C GLU A 85 15.91 -15.04 14.19
N ASP A 86 16.47 -15.34 13.02
CA ASP A 86 17.61 -14.60 12.46
C ASP A 86 17.27 -13.12 12.15
N PHE A 87 16.05 -12.83 11.70
CA PHE A 87 15.61 -11.45 11.47
C PHE A 87 15.50 -10.65 12.78
N GLN A 88 15.14 -11.31 13.89
CA GLN A 88 15.08 -10.68 15.20
C GLN A 88 16.50 -10.37 15.69
N ALA A 89 17.46 -11.26 15.41
CA ALA A 89 18.87 -11.03 15.73
C ALA A 89 19.39 -9.84 14.94
N PHE A 90 19.10 -9.81 13.64
CA PHE A 90 19.42 -8.69 12.77
C PHE A 90 18.84 -7.35 13.28
N PHE A 91 17.58 -7.36 13.72
CA PHE A 91 16.92 -6.18 14.29
C PHE A 91 17.65 -5.69 15.55
N LEU A 92 17.89 -6.57 16.52
CA LEU A 92 18.54 -6.21 17.79
C LEU A 92 20.00 -5.77 17.60
N VAL A 93 20.77 -6.44 16.74
CA VAL A 93 22.16 -6.07 16.45
C VAL A 93 22.23 -4.67 15.83
N ASN A 94 21.32 -4.33 14.92
CA ASN A 94 21.33 -3.00 14.32
C ASN A 94 21.00 -1.91 15.34
N ILE A 95 19.98 -2.11 16.18
CA ILE A 95 19.58 -1.13 17.21
C ILE A 95 20.70 -0.93 18.24
N PHE A 96 21.20 -2.03 18.80
CA PHE A 96 22.08 -1.99 19.97
C PHE A 96 23.56 -2.12 19.64
N GLY A 97 23.96 -2.36 18.40
CA GLY A 97 25.37 -2.54 18.02
C GLY A 97 26.03 -1.30 17.40
N TRP A 98 25.30 -0.52 16.59
CA TRP A 98 25.90 0.61 15.86
C TRP A 98 26.11 1.83 16.75
N ARG A 99 27.33 2.39 16.71
CA ARG A 99 27.75 3.56 17.49
C ARG A 99 28.40 4.63 16.61
N PHE A 100 28.47 5.85 17.13
CA PHE A 100 29.33 6.89 16.57
C PHE A 100 30.79 6.64 16.97
N LYS A 101 31.73 6.76 16.03
CA LYS A 101 33.17 6.74 16.34
C LYS A 101 33.59 7.90 17.24
N ALA A 102 32.98 9.07 17.03
CA ALA A 102 33.27 10.28 17.82
C ALA A 102 32.77 10.20 19.27
N ASP A 103 31.73 9.41 19.56
CA ASP A 103 31.25 9.13 20.92
C ASP A 103 30.67 7.70 20.97
N PRO A 104 31.48 6.71 21.41
CA PRO A 104 31.08 5.30 21.53
C PRO A 104 29.82 5.04 22.37
N ARG A 105 29.39 6.02 23.18
CA ARG A 105 28.20 5.90 24.02
C ARG A 105 26.91 6.27 23.28
N LYS A 106 27.01 6.80 22.07
CA LYS A 106 25.86 7.23 21.26
C LYS A 106 25.49 6.18 20.22
N TYR A 107 24.23 5.78 20.21
CA TYR A 107 23.66 4.94 19.15
C TYR A 107 23.64 5.70 17.83
N ARG A 108 23.92 5.00 16.73
CA ARG A 108 23.72 5.53 15.37
C ARG A 108 22.24 5.82 15.15
N TYR A 109 21.42 4.76 15.23
CA TYR A 109 20.00 4.86 14.95
C TYR A 109 19.26 5.52 16.11
N ARG A 110 18.27 6.33 15.76
CA ARG A 110 17.41 7.09 16.67
C ARG A 110 15.95 6.71 16.42
N ASP A 111 15.54 6.75 15.15
CA ASP A 111 14.21 6.39 14.70
C ASP A 111 14.24 4.95 14.16
N VAL A 112 13.47 4.07 14.78
CA VAL A 112 13.46 2.63 14.51
C VAL A 112 12.06 2.21 14.10
N VAL A 113 11.90 1.65 12.90
CA VAL A 113 10.59 1.26 12.37
C VAL A 113 10.54 -0.23 12.09
N LEU A 114 9.50 -0.90 12.60
CA LEU A 114 9.21 -2.31 12.29
C LEU A 114 7.78 -2.41 11.79
N PHE A 115 7.63 -2.46 10.47
CA PHE A 115 6.35 -2.68 9.80
C PHE A 115 6.24 -4.16 9.45
N ILE A 116 5.39 -4.90 10.16
CA ILE A 116 5.33 -6.36 10.09
C ILE A 116 3.92 -6.84 10.45
N PRO A 117 3.36 -7.92 9.85
CA PRO A 117 1.99 -8.41 10.13
C PRO A 117 1.85 -9.10 11.50
N ARG A 118 0.62 -9.46 11.86
CA ARG A 118 0.34 -10.23 13.09
C ARG A 118 1.05 -11.59 13.06
N LYS A 119 1.14 -12.26 14.22
CA LYS A 119 1.81 -13.57 14.39
C LYS A 119 3.34 -13.58 14.16
N ASN A 120 3.99 -12.43 13.99
CA ASN A 120 5.45 -12.29 13.92
C ASN A 120 6.11 -11.80 15.23
N ALA A 121 5.51 -12.12 16.38
CA ALA A 121 6.10 -11.86 17.71
C ALA A 121 6.46 -10.39 18.02
N LYS A 122 5.74 -9.40 17.45
CA LYS A 122 5.97 -7.96 17.71
C LYS A 122 6.00 -7.58 19.19
N THR A 123 4.95 -7.93 19.94
CA THR A 123 4.84 -7.59 21.36
C THR A 123 5.98 -8.18 22.18
N PHE A 124 6.46 -9.37 21.81
CA PHE A 124 7.63 -10.01 22.41
C PHE A 124 8.91 -9.22 22.11
N ILE A 125 9.11 -8.77 20.87
CA ILE A 125 10.24 -7.89 20.50
C ILE A 125 10.20 -6.58 21.31
N CYS A 126 9.03 -5.94 21.43
CA CYS A 126 8.85 -4.74 22.26
C CYS A 126 9.29 -4.97 23.71
N ALA A 127 8.85 -6.09 24.31
CA ALA A 127 9.18 -6.44 25.68
C ALA A 127 10.69 -6.68 25.88
N ILE A 128 11.35 -7.40 24.96
CA ILE A 128 12.80 -7.62 25.03
C ILE A 128 13.56 -6.30 24.94
N ILE A 129 13.21 -5.43 23.99
CA ILE A 129 13.87 -4.12 23.82
C ILE A 129 13.80 -3.32 25.10
N LEU A 130 12.62 -3.24 25.73
CA LEU A 130 12.43 -2.51 26.98
C LEU A 130 13.22 -3.12 28.13
N ILE A 131 13.25 -4.46 28.27
CA ILE A 131 14.06 -5.13 29.30
C ILE A 131 15.54 -4.84 29.10
N ILE A 132 16.05 -4.95 27.86
CA ILE A 132 17.44 -4.62 27.53
C ILE A 132 17.76 -3.19 27.91
N LEU A 133 16.94 -2.23 27.49
CA LEU A 133 17.16 -0.81 27.78
C LEU A 133 17.14 -0.53 29.28
N MET A 134 16.20 -1.12 30.03
CA MET A 134 16.13 -0.98 31.49
C MET A 134 17.39 -1.49 32.20
N LEU A 135 18.09 -2.47 31.61
CA LEU A 135 19.33 -3.04 32.15
C LEU A 135 20.61 -2.34 31.65
N THR A 136 20.55 -1.57 30.56
CA THR A 136 21.74 -1.10 29.84
C THR A 136 21.88 0.41 29.71
N GLU A 137 20.77 1.16 29.73
CA GLU A 137 20.79 2.62 29.68
C GLU A 137 21.20 3.22 31.03
N ASP A 138 21.35 4.55 31.03
CA ASP A 138 21.68 5.33 32.21
C ASP A 138 20.71 5.10 33.37
N GLY A 139 21.21 5.30 34.58
CA GLY A 139 20.39 5.19 35.78
C GLY A 139 19.22 6.19 35.78
N TYR A 140 18.11 5.79 36.38
CA TYR A 140 16.86 6.56 36.49
C TYR A 140 16.22 6.92 35.13
N SER A 141 16.48 6.13 34.10
CA SER A 141 15.87 6.30 32.77
C SER A 141 14.39 5.91 32.76
N GLU A 142 13.60 6.63 31.97
CA GLU A 142 12.15 6.41 31.81
C GLU A 142 11.84 5.76 30.46
N PHE A 143 11.04 4.68 30.46
CA PHE A 143 10.64 3.96 29.26
C PHE A 143 9.13 3.84 29.14
N TYR A 144 8.62 4.00 27.91
CA TYR A 144 7.18 3.99 27.68
C TYR A 144 6.78 3.16 26.47
N SER A 145 5.59 2.59 26.53
CA SER A 145 4.85 2.17 25.34
C SER A 145 3.60 3.02 25.22
N ILE A 146 3.23 3.36 23.99
CA ILE A 146 2.07 4.18 23.66
C ILE A 146 1.21 3.37 22.72
N CYS A 147 -0.06 3.22 23.08
CA CYS A 147 -1.07 2.64 22.21
C CYS A 147 -2.39 3.42 22.39
N LEU A 148 -3.26 3.39 21.38
CA LEU A 148 -4.60 3.98 21.49
C LEU A 148 -5.48 3.21 22.48
N ASP A 149 -5.31 1.90 22.52
CA ASP A 149 -6.13 1.00 23.33
C ASP A 149 -5.42 0.62 24.64
N ARG A 150 -6.12 0.77 25.76
CA ARG A 150 -5.62 0.45 27.10
C ARG A 150 -5.32 -1.04 27.27
N GLU A 151 -6.11 -1.93 26.68
CA GLU A 151 -5.84 -3.37 26.70
C GLU A 151 -4.59 -3.72 25.89
N LEU A 152 -4.41 -3.10 24.72
CA LEU A 152 -3.20 -3.27 23.91
C LEU A 152 -1.96 -2.76 24.64
N ALA A 153 -2.06 -1.61 25.33
CA ALA A 153 -0.98 -1.09 26.17
C ALA A 153 -0.56 -2.09 27.27
N GLY A 154 -1.49 -2.91 27.77
CA GLY A 154 -1.21 -3.96 28.74
C GLY A 154 -0.45 -5.17 28.21
N ARG A 155 -0.51 -5.45 26.91
CA ARG A 155 0.13 -6.63 26.33
C ARG A 155 1.65 -6.58 26.43
N VAL A 156 2.27 -5.42 26.19
CA VAL A 156 3.71 -5.24 26.34
C VAL A 156 4.14 -5.44 27.79
N LYS A 157 3.39 -4.84 28.74
CA LYS A 157 3.66 -5.01 30.18
C LYS A 157 3.53 -6.46 30.64
N GLN A 158 2.50 -7.15 30.14
CA GLN A 158 2.28 -8.57 30.43
C GLN A 158 3.43 -9.41 29.88
N ALA A 159 3.85 -9.19 28.63
CA ALA A 159 4.97 -9.90 28.03
C ALA A 159 6.28 -9.67 28.81
N MET A 160 6.56 -8.42 29.24
CA MET A 160 7.72 -8.12 30.09
C MET A 160 7.65 -8.87 31.41
N THR A 161 6.50 -8.82 32.11
CA THR A 161 6.27 -9.54 33.36
C THR A 161 6.55 -11.04 33.20
N GLN A 162 6.01 -11.64 32.16
CA GLN A 162 6.18 -13.07 31.87
C GLN A 162 7.65 -13.43 31.60
N ILE A 163 8.35 -12.66 30.76
CA ILE A 163 9.77 -12.90 30.47
C ILE A 163 10.60 -12.77 31.75
N ILE A 164 10.38 -11.71 32.54
CA ILE A 164 11.13 -11.48 33.79
C ILE A 164 10.92 -12.63 34.78
N GLN A 165 9.67 -13.06 35.00
CA GLN A 165 9.35 -14.18 35.90
C GLN A 165 9.88 -15.52 35.41
N ALA A 166 9.96 -15.72 34.10
CA ALA A 166 10.58 -16.91 33.52
C ALA A 166 12.12 -16.90 33.61
N SER A 167 12.72 -15.79 34.03
CA SER A 167 14.17 -15.54 33.97
C SER A 167 14.77 -15.30 35.38
N PRO A 168 15.03 -16.36 36.17
CA PRO A 168 15.43 -16.24 37.57
C PRO A 168 16.69 -15.39 37.81
N ALA A 169 17.60 -15.38 36.84
CA ALA A 169 18.85 -14.62 36.95
C ALA A 169 18.63 -13.10 37.02
N ILE A 170 17.55 -12.60 36.38
CA ILE A 170 17.22 -11.18 36.35
C ILE A 170 16.04 -10.81 37.25
N GLU A 171 15.14 -11.74 37.58
CA GLU A 171 13.89 -11.47 38.30
C GLU A 171 14.09 -10.66 39.57
N LYS A 172 15.10 -10.99 40.37
CA LYS A 172 15.45 -10.31 41.64
C LYS A 172 15.78 -8.82 41.49
N TYR A 173 16.03 -8.35 40.28
CA TYR A 173 16.34 -6.95 39.99
C TYR A 173 15.13 -6.16 39.51
N PHE A 174 13.95 -6.78 39.42
CA PHE A 174 12.75 -6.14 38.91
C PHE A 174 11.62 -6.15 39.95
N LYS A 175 11.05 -4.98 40.19
CA LYS A 175 9.77 -4.83 40.91
C LYS A 175 8.63 -4.83 39.91
N LEU A 176 7.86 -5.92 39.92
CA LEU A 176 6.72 -6.13 39.04
C LEU A 176 5.43 -5.70 39.74
N SER A 177 4.66 -4.80 39.13
CA SER A 177 3.32 -4.43 39.61
C SER A 177 2.22 -5.10 38.80
N LYS A 178 1.21 -5.64 39.51
CA LYS A 178 0.02 -6.27 38.92
C LYS A 178 -0.92 -5.28 38.23
N THR A 179 -0.92 -4.01 38.64
CA THR A 179 -1.82 -3.00 38.08
C THR A 179 -1.23 -2.41 36.82
N LEU A 180 -1.98 -2.39 35.71
CA LEU A 180 -1.50 -1.89 34.42
C LEU A 180 -0.86 -0.49 34.48
N SER A 181 -1.46 0.43 35.23
CA SER A 181 -0.99 1.81 35.36
C SER A 181 0.29 1.98 36.17
N SER A 182 0.67 0.99 36.99
CA SER A 182 1.89 1.05 37.78
C SER A 182 3.11 0.68 36.96
N PRO A 183 4.30 1.25 37.23
CA PRO A 183 5.49 0.91 36.48
C PRO A 183 6.02 -0.49 36.80
N ILE A 184 6.83 -1.03 35.89
CA ILE A 184 7.85 -2.04 36.21
C ILE A 184 9.13 -1.28 36.51
N THR A 185 9.82 -1.57 37.62
CA THR A 185 11.07 -0.88 38.00
C THR A 185 12.24 -1.85 37.95
N CYS A 186 13.37 -1.43 37.37
CA CYS A 186 14.64 -2.13 37.48
C CYS A 186 15.44 -1.52 38.64
N GLU A 187 15.71 -2.29 39.68
CA GLU A 187 16.41 -1.82 40.87
C GLU A 187 17.92 -1.66 40.65
N LEU A 188 18.49 -2.30 39.63
CA LEU A 188 19.91 -2.14 39.27
C LEU A 188 20.22 -0.72 38.78
N THR A 189 19.33 -0.16 37.96
CA THR A 189 19.51 1.14 37.32
C THR A 189 18.64 2.22 37.96
N GLY A 190 17.62 1.86 38.74
CA GLY A 190 16.58 2.79 39.20
C GLY A 190 15.60 3.20 38.08
N SER A 191 15.74 2.63 36.89
CA SER A 191 14.93 2.94 35.71
C SER A 191 13.56 2.27 35.78
N PHE A 192 12.57 2.80 35.06
CA PHE A 192 11.23 2.23 35.03
C PHE A 192 10.61 2.18 33.64
N TYR A 193 9.71 1.22 33.44
CA TYR A 193 8.82 1.15 32.28
C TYR A 193 7.38 1.37 32.69
N GLN A 194 6.63 2.13 31.88
CA GLN A 194 5.19 2.31 32.05
C GLN A 194 4.44 2.30 30.72
N ALA A 195 3.37 1.50 30.66
CA ALA A 195 2.41 1.55 29.55
C ALA A 195 1.54 2.80 29.65
N ARG A 196 1.36 3.52 28.54
CA ARG A 196 0.57 4.75 28.46
C ARG A 196 -0.46 4.65 27.35
N THR A 197 -1.64 5.21 27.63
CA THR A 197 -2.66 5.47 26.61
C THR A 197 -2.43 6.85 25.99
N SER A 198 -2.95 7.05 24.79
CA SER A 198 -2.77 8.23 23.93
C SER A 198 -3.45 9.53 24.43
N GLU A 199 -3.60 9.74 25.74
CA GLU A 199 -4.11 11.01 26.28
C GLU A 199 -2.98 12.06 26.36
N ALA A 200 -2.90 12.95 25.36
CA ALA A 200 -1.81 13.91 25.18
C ALA A 200 -1.48 14.76 26.42
N ASN A 201 -2.48 15.15 27.22
CA ASN A 201 -2.28 15.98 28.42
C ASN A 201 -1.47 15.30 29.54
N ARG A 202 -1.32 13.97 29.53
CA ARG A 202 -0.51 13.25 30.54
C ARG A 202 0.97 13.13 30.18
N ASN A 203 1.38 13.62 29.01
CA ASN A 203 2.72 13.42 28.44
C ASN A 203 3.59 14.70 28.42
N ASN A 204 3.09 15.84 28.92
CA ASN A 204 3.80 17.13 28.85
C ASN A 204 4.91 17.32 29.92
N SER A 205 5.20 16.30 30.74
CA SER A 205 6.16 16.41 31.85
C SER A 205 7.05 15.18 32.03
N ILE A 206 7.20 14.35 30.99
CA ILE A 206 8.00 13.12 31.03
C ILE A 206 9.27 13.25 30.20
N GLN A 207 10.33 12.53 30.60
CA GLN A 207 11.64 12.56 29.93
C GLN A 207 12.00 11.15 29.40
N PRO A 208 11.31 10.68 28.34
CA PRO A 208 11.49 9.33 27.82
C PRO A 208 12.91 9.11 27.29
N SER A 209 13.64 8.15 27.88
CA SER A 209 14.89 7.67 27.29
C SER A 209 14.62 6.88 26.01
N ALA A 210 13.58 6.05 26.03
CA ALA A 210 13.00 5.47 24.83
C ALA A 210 11.48 5.32 24.94
N PHE A 211 10.80 5.34 23.80
CA PHE A 211 9.39 4.96 23.74
C PHE A 211 9.07 4.08 22.53
N ILE A 212 8.05 3.24 22.68
CA ILE A 212 7.50 2.40 21.62
C ILE A 212 6.08 2.87 21.30
N ALA A 213 5.89 3.45 20.12
CA ALA A 213 4.57 3.64 19.53
C ALA A 213 4.13 2.31 18.90
N ASP A 214 3.40 1.50 19.66
CA ASP A 214 2.90 0.20 19.24
C ASP A 214 1.54 0.34 18.56
N GLU A 215 1.36 -0.40 17.47
CA GLU A 215 0.23 -0.29 16.57
C GLU A 215 0.00 1.15 16.05
N ILE A 216 1.08 1.84 15.69
CA ILE A 216 1.05 3.21 15.14
C ILE A 216 0.16 3.34 13.89
N GLY A 217 -0.07 2.25 13.15
CA GLY A 217 -1.00 2.18 12.03
C GLY A 217 -2.45 2.54 12.38
N ALA A 218 -2.84 2.45 13.66
CA ALA A 218 -4.16 2.88 14.12
C ALA A 218 -4.24 4.39 14.43
N PHE A 219 -3.11 5.09 14.55
CA PHE A 219 -3.06 6.50 14.94
C PHE A 219 -3.45 7.40 13.77
N ARG A 220 -4.26 8.43 14.05
CA ARG A 220 -4.71 9.45 13.08
C ARG A 220 -4.03 10.81 13.28
N ASP A 221 -3.38 11.02 14.42
CA ASP A 221 -2.65 12.24 14.73
C ASP A 221 -1.28 11.91 15.35
N LYS A 222 -0.34 12.86 15.23
CA LYS A 222 1.03 12.71 15.72
C LYS A 222 1.24 13.30 17.12
N SER A 223 0.22 13.90 17.75
CA SER A 223 0.38 14.73 18.94
C SER A 223 1.07 14.00 20.10
N ASN A 224 0.67 12.76 20.38
CA ASN A 224 1.26 11.93 21.43
C ASN A 224 2.71 11.56 21.16
N ILE A 225 3.02 11.26 19.89
CA ILE A 225 4.36 10.90 19.47
C ILE A 225 5.26 12.13 19.55
N ASP A 226 4.76 13.30 19.13
CA ASP A 226 5.51 14.54 19.15
C ASP A 226 5.73 15.07 20.56
N ALA A 227 4.76 14.89 21.47
CA ALA A 227 4.95 15.15 22.91
C ALA A 227 6.10 14.29 23.48
N MET A 228 6.13 13.00 23.16
CA MET A 228 7.19 12.10 23.62
C MET A 228 8.54 12.46 23.02
N LYS A 229 8.60 12.76 21.71
CA LYS A 229 9.83 13.25 21.05
C LYS A 229 10.36 14.52 21.70
N THR A 230 9.48 15.44 22.07
CA THR A 230 9.84 16.71 22.73
C THR A 230 10.39 16.45 24.13
N GLY A 231 9.81 15.49 24.86
CA GLY A 231 10.33 15.06 26.16
C GLY A 231 11.74 14.43 26.09
N GLN A 232 12.20 13.96 24.93
CA GLN A 232 13.55 13.40 24.77
C GLN A 232 14.65 14.47 24.63
N LEU A 233 14.32 15.76 24.74
CA LEU A 233 15.35 16.81 24.75
C LEU A 233 16.35 16.54 25.88
N SER A 234 17.64 16.64 25.56
CA SER A 234 18.77 16.35 26.44
C SER A 234 18.97 14.87 26.85
N VAL A 235 18.23 13.92 26.26
CA VAL A 235 18.53 12.49 26.37
C VAL A 235 19.66 12.12 25.41
N ARG A 236 20.67 11.38 25.89
CA ARG A 236 21.85 10.97 25.09
C ARG A 236 21.48 10.06 23.92
N ASN A 237 20.66 9.04 24.18
CA ASN A 237 20.23 8.02 23.20
C ASN A 237 18.70 8.02 23.07
N PRO A 238 18.10 9.05 22.45
CA PRO A 238 16.64 9.18 22.38
C PRO A 238 16.07 8.18 21.36
N LEU A 239 15.75 6.97 21.79
CA LEU A 239 15.25 5.92 20.89
C LEU A 239 13.73 6.03 20.70
N ARG A 240 13.30 5.91 19.44
CA ARG A 240 11.91 6.10 19.01
C ARG A 240 11.50 4.90 18.17
N PHE A 241 10.74 3.99 18.75
CA PHE A 241 10.27 2.81 18.04
C PHE A 241 8.87 3.05 17.49
N LYS A 242 8.66 2.80 16.20
CA LYS A 242 7.36 2.77 15.54
C LYS A 242 7.12 1.35 15.04
N ILE A 243 6.25 0.62 15.72
CA ILE A 243 6.05 -0.81 15.46
C ILE A 243 4.58 -1.01 15.12
N THR A 244 4.26 -1.60 13.96
CA THR A 244 2.85 -1.76 13.58
C THR A 244 2.59 -2.79 12.48
N THR A 245 1.31 -3.09 12.29
CA THR A 245 0.72 -3.78 11.15
C THR A 245 0.06 -2.79 10.17
N ALA A 246 -0.30 -3.27 8.98
CA ALA A 246 -1.26 -2.60 8.13
C ALA A 246 -2.65 -2.59 8.78
N TYR A 247 -3.37 -1.51 8.51
CA TYR A 247 -4.75 -1.30 8.92
C TYR A 247 -5.59 -0.97 7.70
N ALA A 248 -6.90 -1.22 7.78
CA ALA A 248 -7.85 -0.81 6.75
C ALA A 248 -8.17 0.70 6.81
N GLU A 249 -7.42 1.46 7.62
CA GLU A 249 -7.70 2.88 7.91
C GLU A 249 -7.12 3.80 6.84
N THR A 250 -7.92 4.77 6.38
CA THR A 250 -7.55 5.71 5.30
C THR A 250 -6.75 6.91 5.78
N GLU A 251 -6.81 7.21 7.09
CA GLU A 251 -6.20 8.38 7.71
C GLU A 251 -5.01 8.03 8.63
N SER A 252 -4.43 6.84 8.45
CA SER A 252 -3.29 6.41 9.28
C SER A 252 -2.06 7.28 9.05
N ILE A 253 -1.46 7.79 10.13
CA ILE A 253 -0.18 8.51 10.07
C ILE A 253 0.97 7.65 9.55
N MET A 254 0.83 6.32 9.59
CA MET A 254 1.82 5.38 9.07
C MET A 254 1.99 5.49 7.56
N ILE A 255 0.98 5.97 6.82
CA ILE A 255 1.07 6.13 5.36
C ILE A 255 2.14 7.15 5.00
N GLU A 256 2.17 8.30 5.69
CA GLU A 256 3.20 9.33 5.49
C GLU A 256 4.58 8.85 5.94
N GLU A 257 4.63 8.10 7.05
CA GLU A 257 5.87 7.50 7.55
C GLU A 257 6.48 6.51 6.53
N LEU A 258 5.66 5.64 5.94
CA LEU A 258 6.11 4.70 4.90
C LEU A 258 6.58 5.41 3.63
N ASP A 259 5.93 6.51 3.24
CA ASP A 259 6.36 7.33 2.11
C ASP A 259 7.74 7.94 2.35
N TYR A 260 7.99 8.46 3.55
CA TYR A 260 9.31 8.96 3.96
C TYR A 260 10.38 7.86 3.94
N ILE A 261 10.10 6.71 4.56
CA ILE A 261 11.04 5.58 4.60
C ILE A 261 11.37 5.12 3.18
N ARG A 262 10.37 4.97 2.31
CA ARG A 262 10.59 4.57 0.91
C ARG A 262 11.46 5.57 0.15
N LYS A 263 11.25 6.87 0.33
CA LYS A 263 12.13 7.90 -0.26
C LYS A 263 13.58 7.79 0.22
N VAL A 264 13.81 7.45 1.49
CA VAL A 264 15.16 7.19 2.02
C VAL A 264 15.77 5.94 1.35
N TYR A 265 14.99 4.87 1.22
CA TYR A 265 15.46 3.59 0.66
C TYR A 265 15.67 3.62 -0.86
N ASP A 266 14.89 4.44 -1.56
CA ASP A 266 15.06 4.74 -2.98
C ASP A 266 16.20 5.77 -3.23
N GLY A 267 16.85 6.29 -2.17
CA GLY A 267 17.99 7.22 -2.27
C GLY A 267 17.61 8.66 -2.62
N ILE A 268 16.33 9.01 -2.51
CA ILE A 268 15.82 10.37 -2.76
C ILE A 268 16.14 11.29 -1.57
N LEU A 269 16.13 10.74 -0.35
CA LEU A 269 16.44 11.42 0.89
C LEU A 269 17.55 10.68 1.65
N GLU A 270 18.33 11.41 2.44
CA GLU A 270 19.36 10.84 3.31
C GLU A 270 18.95 10.97 4.78
N ASP A 271 18.94 9.84 5.51
CA ASP A 271 18.72 9.81 6.95
C ASP A 271 19.51 8.67 7.61
N ASP A 272 20.77 8.96 7.99
CA ASP A 272 21.67 8.00 8.63
C ASP A 272 21.26 7.58 10.05
N ARG A 273 20.20 8.19 10.59
CA ARG A 273 19.68 7.93 11.94
C ARG A 273 18.38 7.11 11.91
N LEU A 274 17.85 6.76 10.74
CA LEU A 274 16.70 5.90 10.54
C LEU A 274 17.15 4.44 10.32
N PHE A 275 16.47 3.50 10.99
CA PHE A 275 16.56 2.08 10.68
C PHE A 275 15.14 1.50 10.54
N ALA A 276 14.82 0.90 9.40
CA ALA A 276 13.51 0.33 9.16
C ALA A 276 13.57 -1.10 8.59
N LEU A 277 12.63 -1.95 9.01
CA LEU A 277 12.33 -3.22 8.35
C LEU A 277 10.86 -3.22 7.95
N LEU A 278 10.61 -3.36 6.65
CA LEU A 278 9.27 -3.31 6.07
C LEU A 278 8.91 -4.68 5.48
N TYR A 279 8.16 -5.49 6.22
CA TYR A 279 7.68 -6.79 5.76
C TYR A 279 6.23 -6.67 5.30
N TYR A 280 5.99 -6.90 4.01
CA TYR A 280 4.67 -6.88 3.39
C TYR A 280 4.69 -7.75 2.13
N ALA A 281 3.52 -8.15 1.64
CA ALA A 281 3.40 -8.80 0.35
C ALA A 281 3.46 -7.75 -0.74
N GLU A 282 4.41 -7.89 -1.67
CA GLU A 282 4.52 -7.00 -2.82
C GLU A 282 3.33 -7.14 -3.77
N GLU A 283 3.13 -6.12 -4.60
CA GLU A 283 2.06 -6.09 -5.60
C GLU A 283 2.14 -7.32 -6.52
N GLY A 284 1.03 -8.03 -6.68
CA GLY A 284 0.93 -9.28 -7.45
C GLY A 284 1.21 -10.56 -6.65
N HIS A 285 1.67 -10.46 -5.41
CA HIS A 285 1.96 -11.59 -4.51
C HIS A 285 1.03 -11.64 -3.29
N GLU A 286 -0.03 -10.85 -3.26
CA GLU A 286 -0.94 -10.72 -2.11
C GLU A 286 -1.68 -12.02 -1.77
N TRP A 287 -1.79 -12.93 -2.74
CA TRP A 287 -2.57 -14.16 -2.66
C TRP A 287 -1.73 -15.43 -2.84
N ASP A 288 -0.40 -15.36 -2.73
CA ASP A 288 0.48 -16.51 -2.92
C ASP A 288 1.48 -16.70 -1.77
N ASP A 289 2.32 -17.74 -1.90
CA ASP A 289 3.31 -18.11 -0.88
C ASP A 289 4.56 -17.22 -0.91
N ILE A 290 4.83 -16.54 -2.03
CA ILE A 290 5.93 -15.57 -2.13
C ILE A 290 5.61 -14.38 -1.24
N GLY A 291 4.42 -13.80 -1.38
CA GLY A 291 3.99 -12.69 -0.52
C GLY A 291 3.89 -13.09 0.95
N LEU A 292 3.45 -14.32 1.24
CA LEU A 292 3.43 -14.87 2.60
C LEU A 292 4.83 -14.83 3.21
N GLN A 293 5.84 -15.30 2.46
CA GLN A 293 7.24 -15.31 2.90
C GLN A 293 7.83 -13.91 3.02
N GLN A 294 7.50 -13.00 2.09
CA GLN A 294 7.93 -11.62 2.15
C GLN A 294 7.42 -10.91 3.41
N ALA A 295 6.16 -11.15 3.77
CA ALA A 295 5.49 -10.50 4.88
C ALA A 295 5.80 -11.13 6.25
N ASN A 296 6.13 -12.43 6.33
CA ASN A 296 6.18 -13.17 7.60
C ASN A 296 7.55 -13.80 7.91
N PRO A 297 8.55 -13.01 8.36
CA PRO A 297 9.92 -13.51 8.57
C PRO A 297 10.09 -14.47 9.77
N LEU A 298 9.08 -14.68 10.61
CA LEU A 298 9.16 -15.65 11.73
C LEU A 298 9.09 -17.12 11.28
N ARG A 299 8.48 -17.41 10.13
CA ARG A 299 8.49 -18.72 9.44
C ARG A 299 8.16 -19.99 10.25
N ILE A 300 7.39 -19.86 11.34
CA ILE A 300 6.89 -21.02 12.09
C ILE A 300 5.92 -21.82 11.20
N PRO A 301 6.16 -23.13 10.93
CA PRO A 301 5.37 -23.94 10.00
C PRO A 301 3.86 -23.94 10.31
N GLU A 302 3.50 -24.05 11.59
CA GLU A 302 2.11 -24.06 12.05
C GLU A 302 1.42 -22.72 11.76
N ASN A 303 2.10 -21.60 12.00
CA ASN A 303 1.57 -20.26 11.68
C ASN A 303 1.41 -20.10 10.17
N TYR A 304 2.36 -20.58 9.37
CA TYR A 304 2.27 -20.55 7.91
C TYR A 304 1.06 -21.34 7.40
N GLN A 305 0.80 -22.51 8.00
CA GLN A 305 -0.35 -23.31 7.66
C GLN A 305 -1.66 -22.60 8.01
N GLU A 306 -1.76 -22.01 9.20
CA GLU A 306 -2.92 -21.19 9.62
C GLU A 306 -3.15 -20.03 8.64
N ILE A 307 -2.09 -19.32 8.23
CA ILE A 307 -2.20 -18.21 7.27
C ILE A 307 -2.66 -18.71 5.89
N ARG A 308 -2.16 -19.86 5.41
CA ARG A 308 -2.61 -20.46 4.15
C ARG A 308 -4.09 -20.85 4.19
N ASP A 309 -4.57 -21.34 5.34
CA ASP A 309 -5.97 -21.70 5.49
C ASP A 309 -6.86 -20.46 5.58
N ASN A 310 -6.42 -19.40 6.26
CA ASN A 310 -7.08 -18.08 6.22
C ASN A 310 -7.12 -17.50 4.79
N ARG A 311 -6.06 -17.70 3.99
CA ARG A 311 -6.02 -17.29 2.58
C ARG A 311 -7.10 -17.99 1.75
N LYS A 312 -7.25 -19.31 1.91
CA LYS A 312 -8.29 -20.08 1.22
C LYS A 312 -9.69 -19.55 1.58
N ALA A 313 -9.94 -19.31 2.87
CA ALA A 313 -11.21 -18.76 3.33
C ALA A 313 -11.48 -17.36 2.76
N ALA A 314 -10.48 -16.48 2.75
CA ALA A 314 -10.58 -15.13 2.21
C ALA A 314 -10.76 -15.07 0.68
N LEU A 315 -10.21 -16.03 -0.07
CA LEU A 315 -10.45 -16.14 -1.52
C LEU A 315 -11.93 -16.43 -1.81
N GLU A 316 -12.54 -17.34 -1.04
CA GLU A 316 -13.96 -17.72 -1.15
C GLU A 316 -14.91 -16.65 -0.59
N LYS A 317 -14.49 -15.90 0.44
CA LYS A 317 -15.33 -14.93 1.16
C LYS A 317 -14.78 -13.52 1.05
N PRO A 318 -15.37 -12.66 0.18
CA PRO A 318 -14.94 -11.27 0.02
C PRO A 318 -14.83 -10.48 1.34
N SER A 319 -15.72 -10.73 2.30
CA SER A 319 -15.71 -10.07 3.61
C SER A 319 -14.46 -10.33 4.45
N GLU A 320 -13.76 -11.44 4.23
CA GLU A 320 -12.55 -11.83 4.98
C GLU A 320 -11.25 -11.33 4.30
N ARG A 321 -11.33 -10.79 3.08
CA ARG A 321 -10.17 -10.35 2.28
C ARG A 321 -9.40 -9.21 2.93
N THR A 322 -10.13 -8.19 3.38
CA THR A 322 -9.55 -7.01 4.04
C THR A 322 -8.78 -7.40 5.29
N GLU A 323 -9.35 -8.29 6.10
CA GLU A 323 -8.70 -8.78 7.31
C GLU A 323 -7.47 -9.62 6.95
N PHE A 324 -7.58 -10.52 5.98
CA PHE A 324 -6.45 -11.34 5.53
C PHE A 324 -5.28 -10.48 5.05
N LEU A 325 -5.55 -9.55 4.13
CA LEU A 325 -4.53 -8.70 3.52
C LEU A 325 -3.85 -7.77 4.53
N THR A 326 -4.62 -7.13 5.42
CA THR A 326 -4.03 -6.25 6.44
C THR A 326 -3.30 -7.04 7.53
N LYS A 327 -3.85 -8.15 8.02
CA LYS A 327 -3.34 -8.82 9.22
C LYS A 327 -2.29 -9.88 8.96
N HIS A 328 -2.28 -10.49 7.76
CA HIS A 328 -1.35 -11.55 7.40
C HIS A 328 -0.38 -11.16 6.28
N MET A 329 -0.82 -10.37 5.32
CA MET A 329 0.02 -9.92 4.19
C MET A 329 0.61 -8.52 4.39
N ASN A 330 0.16 -7.82 5.43
CA ASN A 330 0.59 -6.47 5.79
C ASN A 330 0.41 -5.42 4.68
N VAL A 331 -0.65 -5.57 3.89
CA VAL A 331 -1.00 -4.66 2.77
C VAL A 331 -2.10 -3.71 3.24
N PHE A 332 -1.99 -2.41 2.92
CA PHE A 332 -3.05 -1.45 3.18
C PHE A 332 -4.19 -1.64 2.16
N VAL A 333 -5.40 -1.87 2.65
CA VAL A 333 -6.57 -2.24 1.82
C VAL A 333 -7.15 -1.07 1.02
N ASN A 334 -6.63 0.15 1.17
CA ASN A 334 -6.94 1.22 0.22
C ASN A 334 -6.54 0.88 -1.23
N ASP A 335 -5.71 -0.15 -1.41
CA ASP A 335 -5.31 -0.71 -2.70
C ASP A 335 -6.22 -1.88 -3.16
N VAL A 336 -7.22 -2.27 -2.37
CA VAL A 336 -8.16 -3.37 -2.66
C VAL A 336 -9.54 -2.78 -2.90
N LYS A 337 -9.98 -2.81 -4.15
CA LYS A 337 -11.32 -2.34 -4.54
C LYS A 337 -12.37 -3.31 -4.02
N GLU A 338 -13.35 -2.81 -3.26
CA GLU A 338 -14.46 -3.64 -2.76
C GLU A 338 -15.34 -4.20 -3.88
N ASP A 339 -15.36 -3.56 -5.06
CA ASP A 339 -16.07 -4.06 -6.25
C ASP A 339 -15.45 -3.51 -7.56
N PRO A 340 -14.33 -4.08 -8.04
CA PRO A 340 -13.73 -3.65 -9.31
C PRO A 340 -14.72 -3.87 -10.46
N TYR A 341 -14.87 -2.87 -11.34
CA TYR A 341 -15.76 -3.00 -12.48
C TYR A 341 -15.37 -4.19 -13.37
N ILE A 342 -14.07 -4.33 -13.64
CA ILE A 342 -13.48 -5.39 -14.47
C ILE A 342 -12.26 -5.99 -13.75
N ILE A 343 -12.09 -7.32 -13.88
CA ILE A 343 -10.84 -8.01 -13.50
C ILE A 343 -9.70 -7.53 -14.41
N PHE A 344 -8.72 -6.83 -13.85
CA PHE A 344 -7.70 -6.12 -14.63
C PHE A 344 -6.86 -7.03 -15.54
N ASP A 345 -6.56 -8.26 -15.13
CA ASP A 345 -5.85 -9.22 -16.00
C ASP A 345 -6.64 -9.62 -17.24
N LYS A 346 -7.98 -9.60 -17.16
CA LYS A 346 -8.85 -9.84 -18.33
C LYS A 346 -8.83 -8.63 -19.25
N TRP A 347 -8.92 -7.43 -18.68
CA TRP A 347 -8.73 -6.17 -19.43
C TRP A 347 -7.38 -6.17 -20.15
N LYS A 348 -6.28 -6.46 -19.45
CA LYS A 348 -4.93 -6.36 -20.02
C LYS A 348 -4.68 -7.30 -21.19
N LYS A 349 -5.37 -8.44 -21.25
CA LYS A 349 -5.32 -9.37 -22.40
C LYS A 349 -5.95 -8.81 -23.68
N CYS A 350 -6.75 -7.76 -23.58
CA CYS A 350 -7.33 -7.01 -24.70
C CYS A 350 -6.38 -5.95 -25.26
N GLU A 351 -5.18 -5.74 -24.70
CA GLU A 351 -4.22 -4.76 -25.20
C GLU A 351 -3.67 -5.16 -26.57
N VAL A 352 -3.68 -4.22 -27.51
CA VAL A 352 -2.97 -4.34 -28.79
C VAL A 352 -2.03 -3.15 -29.01
N GLY A 353 -0.98 -3.35 -29.80
CA GLY A 353 0.04 -2.32 -30.01
C GLY A 353 -0.45 -1.10 -30.79
N LYS A 354 -1.28 -1.30 -31.81
CA LYS A 354 -1.85 -0.23 -32.65
C LYS A 354 -3.21 -0.64 -33.19
N ILE A 355 -4.15 0.29 -33.28
CA ILE A 355 -5.45 0.11 -33.92
C ILE A 355 -5.51 0.96 -35.20
N ASP A 356 -6.00 0.35 -36.29
CA ASP A 356 -6.21 1.04 -37.57
C ASP A 356 -7.67 1.46 -37.73
N LEU A 357 -7.89 2.76 -37.84
CA LEU A 357 -9.21 3.36 -38.01
C LEU A 357 -9.54 3.64 -39.48
N LYS A 358 -8.58 3.45 -40.40
CA LYS A 358 -8.73 3.85 -41.79
C LYS A 358 -9.87 3.11 -42.48
N GLY A 359 -10.79 3.87 -43.09
CA GLY A 359 -11.97 3.36 -43.78
C GLY A 359 -13.05 2.78 -42.87
N LYS A 360 -12.94 2.96 -41.54
CA LYS A 360 -13.93 2.49 -40.58
C LYS A 360 -14.98 3.55 -40.29
N GLU A 361 -16.21 3.12 -40.03
CA GLU A 361 -17.21 3.95 -39.36
C GLU A 361 -17.00 3.84 -37.84
N VAL A 362 -16.82 4.98 -37.18
CA VAL A 362 -16.48 5.06 -35.75
C VAL A 362 -17.58 5.78 -34.98
N ALA A 363 -17.76 5.40 -33.72
CA ALA A 363 -18.51 6.15 -32.73
C ALA A 363 -17.53 6.85 -31.78
N VAL A 364 -17.83 8.09 -31.40
CA VAL A 364 -16.97 8.91 -30.54
C VAL A 364 -17.67 9.18 -29.22
N GLY A 365 -16.97 8.99 -28.12
CA GLY A 365 -17.42 9.21 -26.77
C GLY A 365 -16.74 10.41 -26.14
N VAL A 366 -17.51 11.25 -25.46
CA VAL A 366 -16.98 12.47 -24.84
C VAL A 366 -17.45 12.57 -23.39
N ASP A 367 -16.50 12.72 -22.46
CA ASP A 367 -16.75 13.04 -21.05
C ASP A 367 -16.03 14.36 -20.71
N LEU A 368 -16.77 15.41 -20.33
CA LEU A 368 -16.22 16.75 -20.17
C LEU A 368 -16.03 17.14 -18.69
N SER A 369 -14.86 17.67 -18.38
CA SER A 369 -14.54 18.26 -17.08
C SER A 369 -13.85 19.61 -17.21
N LEU A 370 -14.24 20.55 -16.34
CA LEU A 370 -13.71 21.92 -16.37
C LEU A 370 -12.35 22.07 -15.65
N THR A 371 -12.13 21.36 -14.53
CA THR A 371 -11.01 21.68 -13.61
C THR A 371 -10.22 20.46 -13.13
N THR A 372 -10.83 19.57 -12.34
CA THR A 372 -10.08 18.54 -11.59
C THR A 372 -10.11 17.14 -12.23
N ASP A 373 -11.20 16.76 -12.88
CA ASP A 373 -11.28 15.48 -13.60
C ASP A 373 -10.62 15.61 -14.98
N LEU A 374 -10.40 14.48 -15.66
CA LEU A 374 -9.92 14.52 -17.04
C LEU A 374 -11.11 14.82 -17.95
N THR A 375 -10.88 15.59 -19.01
CA THR A 375 -11.76 15.57 -20.16
C THR A 375 -11.30 14.42 -21.06
N ALA A 376 -12.22 13.60 -21.58
CA ALA A 376 -11.87 12.41 -22.35
C ALA A 376 -12.62 12.38 -23.70
N VAL A 377 -11.91 11.93 -24.74
CA VAL A 377 -12.43 11.68 -26.10
C VAL A 377 -11.96 10.32 -26.55
N ASP A 378 -12.90 9.39 -26.65
CA ASP A 378 -12.62 7.99 -26.97
C ASP A 378 -13.31 7.58 -28.26
N ILE A 379 -12.61 6.83 -29.11
CA ILE A 379 -13.06 6.37 -30.42
C ILE A 379 -13.25 4.85 -30.33
N ILE A 380 -14.42 4.38 -30.74
CA ILE A 380 -14.74 2.96 -30.83
C ILE A 380 -15.33 2.61 -32.19
N TYR A 381 -14.93 1.47 -32.75
CA TYR A 381 -15.66 0.85 -33.85
C TYR A 381 -15.85 -0.64 -33.59
N GLN A 382 -16.83 -1.21 -34.28
CA GLN A 382 -17.10 -2.64 -34.25
C GLN A 382 -16.85 -3.25 -35.62
N GLU A 383 -16.19 -4.41 -35.65
CA GLU A 383 -16.01 -5.21 -36.86
C GLU A 383 -16.07 -6.69 -36.49
N ASN A 384 -16.93 -7.44 -37.18
CA ASN A 384 -17.11 -8.89 -36.98
C ASN A 384 -17.36 -9.29 -35.50
N GLY A 385 -18.20 -8.51 -34.80
CA GLY A 385 -18.53 -8.75 -33.38
C GLY A 385 -17.40 -8.42 -32.41
N LYS A 386 -16.33 -7.77 -32.87
CA LYS A 386 -15.20 -7.30 -32.05
C LYS A 386 -15.19 -5.79 -31.97
N TYR A 387 -14.77 -5.26 -30.82
CA TYR A 387 -14.72 -3.83 -30.54
C TYR A 387 -13.29 -3.34 -30.46
N PHE A 388 -13.01 -2.20 -31.07
CA PHE A 388 -11.68 -1.63 -31.17
C PHE A 388 -11.69 -0.21 -30.60
N VAL A 389 -10.88 0.05 -29.57
CA VAL A 389 -10.93 1.27 -28.76
C VAL A 389 -9.62 2.04 -28.80
N LYS A 390 -9.70 3.33 -29.09
CA LYS A 390 -8.61 4.30 -28.95
C LYS A 390 -9.05 5.43 -28.03
N ALA A 391 -8.31 5.68 -26.96
CA ALA A 391 -8.68 6.64 -25.92
C ALA A 391 -7.70 7.81 -25.82
N HIS A 392 -8.19 9.01 -25.51
CA HIS A 392 -7.37 10.22 -25.36
C HIS A 392 -7.93 11.18 -24.32
N ALA A 393 -7.07 11.74 -23.47
CA ALA A 393 -7.48 12.67 -22.42
C ALA A 393 -6.99 14.12 -22.65
N PHE A 394 -7.62 15.07 -21.98
CA PHE A 394 -7.27 16.48 -21.92
C PHE A 394 -7.28 16.95 -20.47
N LEU A 395 -6.31 17.79 -20.11
CA LEU A 395 -6.24 18.42 -18.78
C LEU A 395 -5.52 19.78 -18.84
N PRO A 396 -5.76 20.70 -17.90
CA PRO A 396 -5.11 22.00 -17.87
C PRO A 396 -3.75 21.96 -17.14
N GLU A 397 -2.75 22.67 -17.69
CA GLU A 397 -1.37 22.70 -17.17
C GLU A 397 -1.30 23.15 -15.71
N ASN A 398 -2.04 24.19 -15.35
CA ASN A 398 -1.97 24.76 -14.00
C ASN A 398 -2.56 23.83 -12.93
N SER A 399 -3.37 22.82 -13.32
CA SER A 399 -3.89 21.83 -12.37
C SER A 399 -2.84 20.82 -11.88
N LEU A 400 -1.73 20.65 -12.62
CA LEU A 400 -0.76 19.59 -12.37
C LEU A 400 -0.13 19.65 -10.97
N ALA A 401 0.15 20.85 -10.46
CA ALA A 401 0.80 21.02 -9.16
C ALA A 401 -0.12 20.67 -7.97
N ALA A 402 -1.44 20.78 -8.15
CA ALA A 402 -2.42 20.54 -7.10
C ALA A 402 -2.99 19.11 -7.10
N ARG A 403 -2.72 18.34 -8.18
CA ARG A 403 -3.21 16.97 -8.35
C ARG A 403 -2.55 16.03 -7.33
N ARG A 404 -3.35 15.11 -6.79
CA ARG A 404 -2.94 14.11 -5.79
C ARG A 404 -2.85 12.70 -6.37
N GLU A 405 -3.10 12.56 -7.67
CA GLU A 405 -2.95 11.33 -8.42
C GLU A 405 -1.48 10.93 -8.53
N ARG A 406 -1.15 9.64 -8.37
CA ARG A 406 0.22 9.11 -8.53
C ARG A 406 0.52 8.77 -10.01
N ILE A 407 0.17 9.67 -10.93
CA ILE A 407 0.39 9.56 -12.38
C ILE A 407 1.21 10.76 -12.85
N ASP A 408 2.28 10.51 -13.59
CA ASP A 408 3.03 11.57 -14.28
C ASP A 408 2.33 11.92 -15.62
N TYR A 409 1.44 12.91 -15.58
CA TYR A 409 0.73 13.36 -16.77
C TYR A 409 1.63 13.96 -17.84
N ARG A 410 2.79 14.55 -17.48
CA ARG A 410 3.75 15.04 -18.49
C ARG A 410 4.40 13.88 -19.23
N GLN A 411 4.62 12.75 -18.55
CA GLN A 411 5.03 11.52 -19.22
C GLN A 411 3.90 10.95 -20.09
N MET A 412 2.65 10.98 -19.64
CA MET A 412 1.51 10.50 -20.43
C MET A 412 1.32 11.32 -21.72
N GLU A 413 1.52 12.64 -21.67
CA GLU A 413 1.49 13.51 -22.85
C GLU A 413 2.61 13.15 -23.84
N LYS A 414 3.84 12.94 -23.35
CA LYS A 414 4.97 12.49 -24.20
C LYS A 414 4.71 11.15 -24.89
N LEU A 415 3.89 10.29 -24.28
CA LEU A 415 3.45 9.02 -24.85
C LEU A 415 2.23 9.15 -25.77
N GLY A 416 1.66 10.35 -25.90
CA GLY A 416 0.50 10.63 -26.73
C GLY A 416 -0.84 10.18 -26.13
N TYR A 417 -0.93 9.94 -24.82
CA TYR A 417 -2.17 9.48 -24.17
C TYR A 417 -3.07 10.62 -23.68
N CYS A 418 -2.50 11.82 -23.56
CA CYS A 418 -3.26 13.01 -23.21
C CYS A 418 -2.64 14.27 -23.84
N THR A 419 -3.43 15.34 -23.87
CA THR A 419 -3.00 16.69 -24.25
C THR A 419 -3.10 17.62 -23.05
N ILE A 420 -2.01 18.30 -22.70
CA ILE A 420 -2.01 19.31 -21.64
C ILE A 420 -2.28 20.68 -22.27
N THR A 421 -3.44 21.24 -21.95
CA THR A 421 -3.88 22.55 -22.44
C THR A 421 -3.35 23.66 -21.53
N LYS A 422 -3.07 24.84 -22.08
CA LYS A 422 -2.58 25.99 -21.29
C LYS A 422 -3.70 26.59 -20.44
N GLY A 423 -3.37 27.03 -19.23
CA GLY A 423 -4.28 27.74 -18.33
C GLY A 423 -4.84 26.87 -17.20
N ASP A 424 -5.89 27.36 -16.56
CA ASP A 424 -6.51 26.78 -15.35
C ASP A 424 -7.69 25.83 -15.65
N ILE A 425 -8.25 25.92 -16.86
CA ILE A 425 -9.40 25.11 -17.31
C ILE A 425 -9.08 24.49 -18.67
N VAL A 426 -9.73 23.36 -18.98
CA VAL A 426 -9.63 22.75 -20.31
C VAL A 426 -10.31 23.66 -21.34
N ASP A 427 -9.58 24.00 -22.40
CA ASP A 427 -10.15 24.75 -23.53
C ASP A 427 -11.00 23.81 -24.41
N TYR A 428 -12.32 23.91 -24.31
CA TYR A 428 -13.24 23.07 -25.09
C TYR A 428 -13.17 23.33 -26.59
N ASN A 429 -12.65 24.47 -27.05
CA ASN A 429 -12.44 24.68 -28.49
C ASN A 429 -11.34 23.74 -29.01
N VAL A 430 -10.30 23.46 -28.20
CA VAL A 430 -9.24 22.51 -28.55
C VAL A 430 -9.81 21.08 -28.60
N VAL A 431 -10.71 20.75 -27.67
CA VAL A 431 -11.39 19.44 -27.65
C VAL A 431 -12.30 19.28 -28.88
N GLU A 432 -13.08 20.30 -29.22
CA GLU A 432 -13.95 20.28 -30.39
C GLU A 432 -13.14 20.17 -31.69
N GLN A 433 -12.07 20.95 -31.83
CA GLN A 433 -11.16 20.86 -32.97
C GLN A 433 -10.53 19.48 -33.08
N HIS A 434 -10.14 18.87 -31.95
CA HIS A 434 -9.64 17.51 -31.94
C HIS A 434 -10.68 16.53 -32.50
N ILE A 435 -11.93 16.60 -32.04
CA ILE A 435 -13.03 15.75 -32.53
C ILE A 435 -13.22 15.94 -34.05
N ARG A 436 -13.31 17.18 -34.52
CA ARG A 436 -13.48 17.51 -35.95
C ARG A 436 -12.31 17.04 -36.81
N SER A 437 -11.10 16.95 -36.24
CA SER A 437 -9.91 16.46 -36.94
C SER A 437 -9.81 14.92 -37.05
N ILE A 438 -10.67 14.16 -36.35
CA ILE A 438 -10.58 12.68 -36.28
C ILE A 438 -10.68 12.05 -37.68
N GLU A 439 -11.65 12.46 -38.49
CA GLU A 439 -11.90 11.87 -39.82
C GLU A 439 -10.69 12.06 -40.74
N GLU A 440 -10.12 13.27 -40.77
CA GLU A 440 -8.92 13.58 -41.56
C GLU A 440 -7.68 12.86 -41.01
N THR A 441 -7.45 12.93 -39.71
CA THR A 441 -6.25 12.39 -39.04
C THR A 441 -6.16 10.88 -39.18
N TYR A 442 -7.30 10.19 -39.07
CA TYR A 442 -7.35 8.73 -39.03
C TYR A 442 -7.90 8.10 -40.31
N GLY A 443 -8.40 8.90 -41.26
CA GLY A 443 -9.01 8.42 -42.49
C GLY A 443 -10.27 7.59 -42.24
N CYS A 444 -11.03 7.92 -41.19
CA CYS A 444 -12.26 7.24 -40.78
C CYS A 444 -13.49 8.15 -40.98
N ARG A 445 -14.68 7.65 -40.65
CA ARG A 445 -15.92 8.43 -40.67
C ARG A 445 -16.62 8.38 -39.32
N ILE A 446 -16.94 9.53 -38.73
CA ILE A 446 -17.72 9.61 -37.49
C ILE A 446 -19.18 9.36 -37.82
N LYS A 447 -19.74 8.30 -37.24
CA LYS A 447 -21.15 7.95 -37.36
C LYS A 447 -21.99 8.64 -36.30
N VAL A 448 -21.53 8.63 -35.06
CA VAL A 448 -22.24 9.20 -33.92
C VAL A 448 -21.26 9.70 -32.87
N ILE A 449 -21.61 10.80 -32.22
CA ILE A 449 -20.93 11.35 -31.06
C ILE A 449 -21.87 11.20 -29.86
N ALA A 450 -21.41 10.53 -28.82
CA ALA A 450 -22.17 10.28 -27.61
C ALA A 450 -21.51 10.95 -26.40
N SER A 451 -22.28 11.70 -25.64
CA SER A 451 -21.79 12.40 -24.44
C SER A 451 -22.89 12.50 -23.41
N ASP A 452 -22.55 12.86 -22.17
CA ASP A 452 -23.55 13.23 -21.19
C ASP A 452 -23.93 14.73 -21.34
N PRO A 453 -25.10 15.15 -20.86
CA PRO A 453 -25.54 16.54 -21.05
C PRO A 453 -24.79 17.55 -20.18
N TYR A 454 -24.03 17.12 -19.17
CA TYR A 454 -23.37 18.02 -18.22
C TYR A 454 -22.13 18.68 -18.86
N ASN A 455 -21.98 20.00 -18.70
CA ASN A 455 -20.89 20.81 -19.28
C ASN A 455 -20.72 20.77 -20.83
N ALA A 456 -21.46 19.93 -21.56
CA ALA A 456 -21.25 19.67 -22.98
C ALA A 456 -22.22 20.35 -23.94
N VAL A 457 -23.32 20.95 -23.44
CA VAL A 457 -24.45 21.41 -24.28
C VAL A 457 -24.02 22.28 -25.47
N GLN A 458 -23.16 23.29 -25.24
CA GLN A 458 -22.75 24.21 -26.30
C GLN A 458 -21.87 23.55 -27.36
N MET A 459 -20.87 22.76 -26.94
CA MET A 459 -19.99 22.02 -27.86
C MET A 459 -20.76 20.97 -28.64
N MET A 460 -21.69 20.27 -27.98
CA MET A 460 -22.56 19.26 -28.60
C MET A 460 -23.52 19.88 -29.61
N GLN A 461 -24.02 21.10 -29.37
CA GLN A 461 -24.82 21.84 -30.36
C GLN A 461 -24.00 22.21 -31.60
N SER A 462 -22.76 22.67 -31.42
CA SER A 462 -21.86 22.95 -32.54
C SER A 462 -21.56 21.69 -33.36
N LEU A 463 -21.20 20.59 -32.69
CA LEU A 463 -20.92 19.31 -33.35
C LEU A 463 -22.14 18.72 -34.07
N ALA A 464 -23.36 19.01 -33.58
CA ALA A 464 -24.59 18.55 -34.20
C ALA A 464 -24.91 19.20 -35.56
N GLU A 465 -24.20 20.26 -35.95
CA GLU A 465 -24.29 20.83 -37.29
C GLU A 465 -23.72 19.89 -38.36
N ASP A 466 -22.73 19.07 -37.99
CA ASP A 466 -21.98 18.21 -38.92
C ASP A 466 -22.13 16.71 -38.62
N TYR A 467 -22.45 16.33 -37.38
CA TYR A 467 -22.48 14.95 -36.91
C TYR A 467 -23.80 14.60 -36.22
N GLU A 468 -24.13 13.30 -36.18
CA GLU A 468 -25.17 12.80 -35.29
C GLU A 468 -24.67 12.86 -33.84
N VAL A 469 -25.39 13.57 -32.97
CA VAL A 469 -25.03 13.74 -31.56
C VAL A 469 -26.12 13.17 -30.66
N VAL A 470 -25.74 12.30 -29.73
CA VAL A 470 -26.62 11.66 -28.76
C VAL A 470 -26.21 12.04 -27.33
N LEU A 471 -27.14 12.65 -26.60
CA LEU A 471 -26.94 12.99 -25.18
C LEU A 471 -27.51 11.92 -24.26
N ILE A 472 -26.65 11.29 -23.46
CA ILE A 472 -26.98 10.16 -22.60
C ILE A 472 -26.93 10.58 -21.14
N LYS A 473 -28.08 10.60 -20.47
CA LYS A 473 -28.10 10.81 -19.01
C LYS A 473 -27.51 9.59 -18.30
N GLN A 474 -26.59 9.82 -17.36
CA GLN A 474 -25.95 8.77 -16.56
C GLN A 474 -26.90 8.19 -15.49
N THR A 475 -27.88 7.39 -15.92
CA THR A 475 -28.82 6.70 -15.05
C THR A 475 -28.65 5.19 -15.16
N TYR A 476 -29.06 4.45 -14.12
CA TYR A 476 -29.05 2.99 -14.15
C TYR A 476 -29.74 2.43 -15.39
N GLY A 477 -30.90 2.96 -15.78
CA GLY A 477 -31.64 2.48 -16.95
C GLY A 477 -30.88 2.61 -18.28
N ASN A 478 -30.13 3.71 -18.45
CA ASN A 478 -29.40 3.96 -19.69
C ASN A 478 -28.06 3.21 -19.74
N LEU A 479 -27.34 3.13 -18.62
CA LEU A 479 -25.95 2.69 -18.61
C LEU A 479 -25.72 1.30 -17.99
N SER A 480 -26.61 0.78 -17.14
CA SER A 480 -26.43 -0.55 -16.54
C SER A 480 -26.35 -1.66 -17.60
N PRO A 481 -27.27 -1.75 -18.60
CA PRO A 481 -27.17 -2.76 -19.65
C PRO A 481 -25.88 -2.71 -20.49
N PRO A 482 -25.46 -1.55 -21.06
CA PRO A 482 -24.22 -1.50 -21.83
C PRO A 482 -22.97 -1.71 -20.95
N LEU A 483 -22.95 -1.25 -19.68
CA LEU A 483 -21.85 -1.55 -18.76
C LEU A 483 -21.67 -3.04 -18.52
N LYS A 484 -22.78 -3.76 -18.31
CA LYS A 484 -22.75 -5.22 -18.14
C LYS A 484 -22.29 -5.92 -19.42
N SER A 485 -22.77 -5.47 -20.58
CA SER A 485 -22.37 -6.04 -21.88
C SER A 485 -20.89 -5.82 -22.17
N PHE A 486 -20.40 -4.59 -22.02
CA PHE A 486 -19.00 -4.27 -22.27
C PHE A 486 -18.06 -5.14 -21.40
N ARG A 487 -18.41 -5.30 -20.12
CA ARG A 487 -17.68 -6.19 -19.22
C ARG A 487 -17.66 -7.64 -19.72
N ASN A 488 -18.79 -8.14 -20.21
CA ASN A 488 -18.86 -9.49 -20.79
C ASN A 488 -17.99 -9.61 -22.05
N ASP A 489 -18.02 -8.61 -22.92
CA ASP A 489 -17.20 -8.59 -24.14
C ASP A 489 -15.70 -8.54 -23.84
N VAL A 490 -15.28 -7.83 -22.79
CA VAL A 490 -13.89 -7.91 -22.28
C VAL A 490 -13.57 -9.33 -21.81
N TYR A 491 -14.45 -9.95 -21.03
CA TYR A 491 -14.21 -11.30 -20.50
C TYR A 491 -14.20 -12.40 -21.56
N LEU A 492 -14.96 -12.21 -22.65
CA LEU A 492 -14.99 -13.07 -23.83
C LEU A 492 -13.82 -12.81 -24.80
N GLY A 493 -13.06 -11.73 -24.61
CA GLY A 493 -11.96 -11.36 -25.50
C GLY A 493 -12.42 -10.73 -26.82
N ASN A 494 -13.59 -10.09 -26.83
CA ASN A 494 -14.16 -9.38 -27.97
C ASN A 494 -13.69 -7.92 -28.06
N VAL A 495 -13.13 -7.37 -26.98
CA VAL A 495 -12.60 -6.00 -26.95
C VAL A 495 -11.10 -5.99 -27.23
N PHE A 496 -10.65 -5.00 -28.00
CA PHE A 496 -9.26 -4.71 -28.30
C PHE A 496 -9.04 -3.22 -28.08
N TYR A 497 -8.10 -2.82 -27.23
CA TYR A 497 -7.77 -1.40 -27.03
C TYR A 497 -6.31 -1.14 -27.38
N GLU A 498 -6.05 0.02 -27.98
CA GLU A 498 -4.69 0.43 -28.27
C GLU A 498 -3.97 0.74 -26.95
N LYS A 499 -2.76 0.21 -26.80
CA LYS A 499 -1.91 0.38 -25.63
C LYS A 499 -1.91 1.83 -25.15
N ASN A 500 -2.54 2.04 -24.00
CA ASN A 500 -2.66 3.34 -23.36
C ASN A 500 -2.59 3.16 -21.84
N LYS A 501 -1.46 3.54 -21.24
CA LYS A 501 -1.23 3.39 -19.79
C LYS A 501 -2.18 4.27 -18.96
N LEU A 502 -2.64 5.38 -19.52
CA LEU A 502 -3.58 6.25 -18.84
C LEU A 502 -4.97 5.63 -18.82
N LEU A 503 -5.42 5.02 -19.93
CA LEU A 503 -6.65 4.24 -19.99
C LEU A 503 -6.58 3.02 -19.04
N ASP A 504 -5.47 2.28 -19.05
CA ASP A 504 -5.23 1.18 -18.11
C ASP A 504 -5.41 1.62 -16.67
N TRP A 505 -4.83 2.75 -16.30
CA TRP A 505 -4.98 3.28 -14.95
C TRP A 505 -6.42 3.72 -14.64
N ASN A 506 -7.13 4.31 -15.61
CA ASN A 506 -8.54 4.66 -15.43
C ASN A 506 -9.41 3.40 -15.25
N MET A 507 -9.18 2.36 -16.04
CA MET A 507 -9.83 1.05 -15.90
C MET A 507 -9.49 0.39 -14.57
N SER A 508 -8.22 0.48 -14.16
CA SER A 508 -7.76 0.04 -12.84
C SER A 508 -8.21 0.96 -11.71
N ASN A 509 -9.08 1.95 -11.93
CA ASN A 509 -9.68 2.74 -10.86
C ASN A 509 -11.20 2.57 -10.80
N ALA A 510 -11.80 2.05 -11.88
CA ALA A 510 -13.23 1.88 -12.02
C ALA A 510 -13.77 0.82 -11.06
N THR A 511 -14.76 1.22 -10.27
CA THR A 511 -15.57 0.36 -9.42
C THR A 511 -17.04 0.47 -9.80
N THR A 512 -17.88 -0.40 -9.25
CA THR A 512 -19.33 -0.32 -9.45
C THR A 512 -20.07 0.11 -8.18
N VAL A 513 -21.16 0.85 -8.36
CA VAL A 513 -22.19 1.07 -7.34
C VAL A 513 -23.49 0.44 -7.82
N HIS A 514 -24.23 -0.17 -6.89
CA HIS A 514 -25.43 -0.94 -7.19
C HIS A 514 -26.71 -0.14 -6.92
N GLY A 515 -27.73 -0.40 -7.74
CA GLY A 515 -29.09 0.06 -7.51
C GLY A 515 -29.66 -0.49 -6.19
N ARG A 516 -30.59 0.23 -5.57
CA ARG A 516 -31.14 -0.14 -4.24
C ARG A 516 -31.96 -1.45 -4.25
N THR A 517 -32.49 -1.84 -5.40
CA THR A 517 -33.50 -2.91 -5.53
C THR A 517 -33.30 -3.82 -6.74
N THR A 518 -32.30 -3.56 -7.58
CA THR A 518 -31.99 -4.32 -8.80
C THR A 518 -30.48 -4.53 -8.88
N ASP A 519 -30.02 -5.57 -9.60
CA ASP A 519 -28.59 -5.82 -9.88
C ASP A 519 -27.99 -4.75 -10.84
N ASP A 520 -28.58 -3.56 -10.94
CA ASP A 520 -28.11 -2.51 -11.84
C ASP A 520 -26.85 -1.84 -11.32
N ILE A 521 -25.95 -1.55 -12.24
CA ILE A 521 -24.64 -0.98 -11.92
C ILE A 521 -24.43 0.37 -12.59
N LEU A 522 -23.68 1.24 -11.93
CA LEU A 522 -23.04 2.41 -12.51
C LEU A 522 -21.56 2.42 -12.14
N LEU A 523 -20.74 3.11 -12.94
CA LEU A 523 -19.34 3.33 -12.64
C LEU A 523 -19.19 4.32 -11.48
N ALA A 524 -18.20 4.05 -10.64
CA ALA A 524 -17.79 4.91 -9.55
C ALA A 524 -16.26 4.88 -9.40
N LYS A 525 -15.75 5.84 -8.65
CA LYS A 525 -14.35 5.92 -8.21
C LYS A 525 -14.30 5.90 -6.69
N VAL A 526 -13.43 5.06 -6.12
CA VAL A 526 -13.27 4.90 -4.66
C VAL A 526 -12.81 6.20 -4.00
N ASN A 527 -11.81 6.86 -4.59
CA ASN A 527 -11.27 8.11 -4.07
C ASN A 527 -11.32 9.21 -5.14
N LYS A 528 -12.26 10.15 -4.99
CA LYS A 528 -12.46 11.26 -5.95
C LYS A 528 -11.24 12.17 -6.11
N ASN A 529 -10.35 12.22 -5.12
CA ASN A 529 -9.16 13.08 -5.15
C ASN A 529 -7.91 12.38 -5.72
N LYS A 530 -7.85 11.04 -5.69
CA LYS A 530 -6.67 10.28 -6.09
C LYS A 530 -6.86 9.43 -7.35
N HIS A 531 -8.10 9.12 -7.71
CA HIS A 531 -8.43 8.21 -8.81
C HIS A 531 -9.20 8.96 -9.91
N ARG A 532 -9.05 8.51 -11.15
CA ARG A 532 -9.83 8.97 -12.32
C ARG A 532 -10.36 7.78 -13.10
N ILE A 533 -11.53 7.93 -13.69
CA ILE A 533 -12.23 6.90 -14.47
C ILE A 533 -12.81 7.49 -15.76
N ASP A 534 -12.46 8.73 -16.10
CA ASP A 534 -13.16 9.56 -17.07
C ASP A 534 -13.02 8.98 -18.49
N LEU A 535 -11.85 8.39 -18.82
CA LEU A 535 -11.68 7.63 -20.06
C LEU A 535 -12.60 6.39 -20.12
N VAL A 536 -12.82 5.70 -18.99
CA VAL A 536 -13.75 4.55 -18.98
C VAL A 536 -15.18 5.02 -19.19
N VAL A 537 -15.56 6.17 -18.62
CA VAL A 537 -16.89 6.77 -18.81
C VAL A 537 -17.08 7.17 -20.28
N ALA A 538 -16.12 7.92 -20.85
CA ALA A 538 -16.15 8.35 -22.24
C ALA A 538 -16.25 7.16 -23.21
N MET A 539 -15.52 6.07 -22.98
CA MET A 539 -15.59 4.84 -23.79
C MET A 539 -16.97 4.17 -23.76
N ILE A 540 -17.68 4.22 -22.64
CA ILE A 540 -18.97 3.54 -22.48
C ILE A 540 -20.11 4.25 -23.22
N PHE A 541 -20.06 5.57 -23.39
CA PHE A 541 -21.07 6.31 -24.15
C PHE A 541 -21.23 5.82 -25.60
N PRO A 542 -20.19 5.79 -26.45
CA PRO A 542 -20.31 5.35 -27.83
C PRO A 542 -20.50 3.84 -27.92
N TYR A 543 -19.94 3.06 -26.99
CA TYR A 543 -20.24 1.62 -26.89
C TYR A 543 -21.74 1.37 -26.69
N SER A 544 -22.41 2.18 -25.86
CA SER A 544 -23.85 2.04 -25.64
C SER A 544 -24.66 2.26 -26.91
N GLN A 545 -24.21 3.13 -27.82
CA GLN A 545 -24.89 3.37 -29.08
C GLN A 545 -24.72 2.20 -30.04
N ILE A 546 -23.53 1.62 -30.13
CA ILE A 546 -23.28 0.40 -30.91
C ILE A 546 -24.12 -0.75 -30.36
N TYR A 547 -24.12 -0.94 -29.04
CA TYR A 547 -24.90 -1.97 -28.35
C TYR A 547 -26.41 -1.88 -28.60
N LEU A 548 -26.96 -0.66 -28.64
CA LEU A 548 -28.39 -0.46 -28.91
C LEU A 548 -28.75 -0.79 -30.36
N VAL A 549 -27.87 -0.50 -31.32
CA VAL A 549 -28.04 -0.87 -32.72
C VAL A 549 -28.04 -2.39 -32.89
N ASP A 550 -27.10 -3.10 -32.26
CA ASP A 550 -27.04 -4.58 -32.31
C ASP A 550 -28.28 -5.25 -31.70
N LYS A 551 -28.97 -4.55 -30.79
CA LYS A 551 -30.23 -5.00 -30.20
C LYS A 551 -31.48 -4.51 -30.93
N SER A 552 -31.33 -3.61 -31.91
CA SER A 552 -32.45 -3.16 -32.72
C SER A 552 -32.90 -4.34 -33.58
N VAL A 553 -34.11 -4.81 -33.29
CA VAL A 553 -34.74 -5.87 -34.07
C VAL A 553 -35.22 -5.25 -35.37
N ASP A 554 -34.68 -5.68 -36.50
CA ASP A 554 -35.22 -5.33 -37.81
C ASP A 554 -36.58 -6.01 -37.95
N LEU A 555 -37.64 -5.28 -37.58
CA LEU A 555 -39.02 -5.75 -37.65
C LEU A 555 -39.38 -6.21 -39.06
N SER A 556 -38.80 -5.60 -40.10
CA SER A 556 -39.00 -5.97 -41.50
C SER A 556 -38.48 -7.39 -41.76
N LYS A 557 -37.26 -7.67 -41.29
CA LYS A 557 -36.61 -8.98 -41.44
C LYS A 557 -37.29 -10.06 -40.61
N LEU A 558 -37.74 -9.71 -39.40
CA LEU A 558 -38.50 -10.61 -38.54
C LEU A 558 -39.90 -10.88 -39.10
N THR A 559 -40.49 -9.91 -39.80
CA THR A 559 -41.76 -10.08 -40.52
C THR A 559 -41.57 -10.93 -41.78
N GLU A 560 -40.49 -10.76 -42.54
CA GLU A 560 -40.15 -11.63 -43.68
C GLU A 560 -39.88 -13.08 -43.25
N ASP A 561 -39.11 -13.28 -42.18
CA ASP A 561 -38.85 -14.62 -41.62
C ASP A 561 -40.16 -15.25 -41.10
N TYR A 562 -41.05 -14.46 -40.50
CA TYR A 562 -42.35 -14.95 -40.03
C TYR A 562 -43.31 -15.26 -41.19
N LEU A 563 -43.34 -14.44 -42.24
CA LEU A 563 -44.13 -14.69 -43.45
C LEU A 563 -43.62 -15.92 -44.20
N SER A 564 -42.30 -16.08 -44.30
CA SER A 564 -41.63 -17.27 -44.84
C SER A 564 -41.99 -18.52 -44.03
N MET A 565 -41.96 -18.46 -42.70
CA MET A 565 -42.35 -19.57 -41.83
C MET A 565 -43.85 -19.91 -41.91
N MET A 566 -44.70 -18.94 -42.25
CA MET A 566 -46.14 -19.14 -42.47
C MET A 566 -46.50 -19.51 -43.92
N GLY A 567 -45.52 -19.63 -44.81
CA GLY A 567 -45.69 -20.07 -46.20
C GLY A 567 -46.37 -19.06 -47.13
N TRP A 568 -46.16 -17.76 -46.86
CA TRP A 568 -46.61 -16.66 -47.73
C TRP A 568 -45.55 -16.23 -48.72
#